data_AF-A0A395MQC1-F1
#
_entry.id   AF-A0A395MQC1-F1
#
_cell.length_a   1.000
_cell.length_b   1.000
_cell.length_c   1.000
_cell.angle_alpha   90.00
_cell.angle_beta   90.00
_cell.angle_gamma   90.00
#
_symmetry.space_group_name_H-M   'P 1'
#
loop_
_entity.id
_entity.type
_entity.pdbx_description
1 polymer ?
#
loop_
_entity_poly.entity_id
_entity_poly.type
_entity_poly.pdbx_seq_one_letter_code
_entity_poly.pdbx_strand_id
1 'polypeptide(L)'
;MDEMSEGLSHTATLKLRFKEAWRLLEAGDIDAAEAMAVELLLESRLSRYHKAGCHIILSTSSDNSFEHGIKTLCRYNDIWERTDLTEAEGNDIFRGFCDAMTLLDKARQDQASNDQQGKAKSDRGMAMEEPSQSVPEMTGESQLSSQRTVSLRTESNQTDNSADRDTIGMDLDFDENEPLSDIVRYKIGSGLKKDEDQV
;
A
#
# COMPACT_ATOMS: atom_id res chain seq x y z
N MET A 1 -21.01 -38.34 4.99
CA MET A 1 -20.40 -37.81 3.74
C MET A 1 -20.86 -36.37 3.54
N ASP A 2 -20.58 -35.46 4.49
CA ASP A 2 -21.11 -34.07 4.45
C ASP A 2 -20.04 -32.97 4.43
N GLU A 3 -18.76 -33.30 4.70
CA GLU A 3 -17.70 -32.29 4.81
C GLU A 3 -17.36 -31.59 3.46
N MET A 4 -17.69 -32.21 2.31
CA MET A 4 -17.46 -31.58 1.01
C MET A 4 -18.48 -30.47 0.67
N SER A 5 -19.69 -30.52 1.24
CA SER A 5 -20.74 -29.53 0.98
C SER A 5 -20.43 -28.19 1.68
N GLU A 6 -19.91 -28.26 2.90
CA GLU A 6 -19.60 -27.09 3.73
C GLU A 6 -18.43 -26.26 3.17
N GLY A 7 -17.45 -26.92 2.56
CA GLY A 7 -16.28 -26.27 1.95
C GLY A 7 -16.63 -25.35 0.76
N LEU A 8 -17.59 -25.75 -0.08
CA LEU A 8 -18.03 -24.98 -1.24
C LEU A 8 -18.81 -23.72 -0.84
N SER A 9 -19.64 -23.83 0.21
CA SER A 9 -20.42 -22.72 0.75
C SER A 9 -19.52 -21.58 1.22
N HIS A 10 -18.46 -21.90 1.99
CA HIS A 10 -17.56 -20.88 2.52
C HIS A 10 -16.80 -20.11 1.44
N THR A 11 -16.31 -20.78 0.40
CA THR A 11 -15.59 -20.12 -0.71
C THR A 11 -16.51 -19.15 -1.46
N ALA A 12 -17.78 -19.51 -1.67
CA ALA A 12 -18.75 -18.63 -2.30
C ALA A 12 -19.00 -17.38 -1.44
N THR A 13 -19.13 -17.54 -0.12
CA THR A 13 -19.28 -16.44 0.83
C THR A 13 -18.11 -15.47 0.80
N LEU A 14 -16.87 -15.98 0.78
CA LEU A 14 -15.67 -15.13 0.67
C LEU A 14 -15.65 -14.32 -0.63
N LYS A 15 -16.02 -14.94 -1.76
CA LYS A 15 -16.12 -14.25 -3.05
C LYS A 15 -17.18 -13.14 -3.03
N LEU A 16 -18.32 -13.38 -2.37
CA LEU A 16 -19.37 -12.38 -2.22
C LEU A 16 -18.92 -11.21 -1.35
N ARG A 17 -18.30 -11.47 -0.20
CA ARG A 17 -17.73 -10.42 0.67
C ARG A 17 -16.67 -9.61 -0.07
N PHE A 18 -15.78 -10.24 -0.83
CA PHE A 18 -14.81 -9.52 -1.64
C PHE A 18 -15.46 -8.59 -2.68
N LYS A 19 -16.51 -9.06 -3.38
CA LYS A 19 -17.28 -8.22 -4.31
C LYS A 19 -17.94 -7.04 -3.60
N GLU A 20 -18.45 -7.26 -2.39
CA GLU A 20 -19.04 -6.19 -1.59
C GLU A 20 -18.00 -5.14 -1.18
N ALA A 21 -16.78 -5.56 -0.79
CA ALA A 21 -15.68 -4.64 -0.50
C ALA A 21 -15.35 -3.74 -1.72
N TRP A 22 -15.32 -4.32 -2.93
CA TRP A 22 -15.15 -3.54 -4.16
C TRP A 22 -16.31 -2.60 -4.44
N ARG A 23 -17.55 -3.04 -4.24
CA ARG A 23 -18.73 -2.20 -4.43
C ARG A 23 -18.72 -0.99 -3.48
N LEU A 24 -18.26 -1.18 -2.23
CA LEU A 24 -18.09 -0.09 -1.26
C LEU A 24 -17.02 0.91 -1.73
N LEU A 25 -15.89 0.41 -2.23
CA LEU A 25 -14.85 1.26 -2.81
C LEU A 25 -15.36 2.07 -4.01
N GLU A 26 -16.08 1.44 -4.94
CA GLU A 26 -16.69 2.12 -6.09
C GLU A 26 -17.75 3.16 -5.68
N ALA A 27 -18.44 2.93 -4.56
CA ALA A 27 -19.38 3.88 -3.98
C ALA A 27 -18.70 5.05 -3.24
N GLY A 28 -17.37 5.02 -3.08
CA GLY A 28 -16.59 6.00 -2.34
C GLY A 28 -16.64 5.83 -0.82
N ASP A 29 -17.17 4.72 -0.31
CA ASP A 29 -17.18 4.37 1.11
C ASP A 29 -15.86 3.65 1.46
N ILE A 30 -14.78 4.43 1.48
CA ILE A 30 -13.41 3.95 1.61
C ILE A 30 -13.22 3.23 2.95
N ASP A 31 -13.67 3.82 4.06
CA ASP A 31 -13.51 3.26 5.41
C ASP A 31 -14.18 1.87 5.54
N ALA A 32 -15.40 1.71 5.00
CA ALA A 32 -16.10 0.42 5.03
C ALA A 32 -15.42 -0.62 4.12
N ALA A 33 -14.94 -0.20 2.95
CA ALA A 33 -14.21 -1.07 2.04
C ALA A 33 -12.90 -1.57 2.67
N GLU A 34 -12.15 -0.68 3.33
CA GLU A 34 -10.91 -1.00 4.03
C GLU A 34 -11.15 -1.96 5.20
N ALA A 35 -12.14 -1.67 6.06
CA ALA A 35 -12.49 -2.54 7.17
C ALA A 35 -12.80 -3.96 6.69
N MET A 36 -13.59 -4.08 5.61
CA MET A 36 -13.91 -5.38 5.02
C MET A 36 -12.70 -6.07 4.40
N ALA A 37 -11.81 -5.32 3.73
CA ALA A 37 -10.58 -5.84 3.16
C ALA A 37 -9.62 -6.39 4.24
N VAL A 38 -9.50 -5.70 5.38
CA VAL A 38 -8.71 -6.18 6.54
C VAL A 38 -9.30 -7.48 7.08
N GLU A 39 -10.61 -7.55 7.31
CA GLU A 39 -11.27 -8.78 7.77
C GLU A 39 -11.05 -9.94 6.81
N LEU A 40 -11.18 -9.70 5.50
CA LEU A 40 -10.97 -10.72 4.48
C LEU A 40 -9.52 -11.23 4.45
N LEU A 41 -8.53 -10.39 4.71
CA LEU A 41 -7.13 -10.79 4.75
C LEU A 41 -6.80 -11.74 5.92
N LEU A 42 -7.62 -11.75 6.97
CA LEU A 42 -7.50 -12.72 8.08
C LEU A 42 -7.96 -14.13 7.66
N GLU A 43 -8.74 -14.25 6.60
CA GLU A 43 -9.28 -15.52 6.13
C GLU A 43 -8.19 -16.34 5.42
N SER A 44 -7.76 -17.44 6.04
CA SER A 44 -6.70 -18.31 5.52
C SER A 44 -7.04 -18.89 4.15
N ARG A 45 -8.32 -19.15 3.90
CA ARG A 45 -8.89 -19.72 2.68
C ARG A 45 -9.10 -18.70 1.56
N LEU A 46 -8.84 -17.42 1.80
CA LEU A 46 -8.95 -16.39 0.76
C LEU A 46 -7.94 -16.66 -0.35
N SER A 47 -8.41 -16.68 -1.61
CA SER A 47 -7.52 -16.96 -2.74
C SER A 47 -6.47 -15.85 -2.90
N ARG A 48 -5.33 -16.19 -3.51
CA ARG A 48 -4.22 -15.24 -3.75
C ARG A 48 -4.68 -14.01 -4.52
N TYR A 49 -5.52 -14.20 -5.54
CA TYR A 49 -6.12 -13.12 -6.32
C TYR A 49 -6.94 -12.17 -5.46
N HIS A 50 -7.85 -12.70 -4.62
CA HIS A 50 -8.63 -11.86 -3.72
C HIS A 50 -7.75 -11.16 -2.68
N LYS A 51 -6.67 -11.80 -2.18
CA LYS A 51 -5.69 -11.15 -1.30
C LYS A 51 -4.98 -9.98 -1.98
N ALA A 52 -4.62 -10.12 -3.27
CA ALA A 52 -4.06 -9.03 -4.06
C ALA A 52 -5.09 -7.88 -4.19
N GLY A 53 -6.34 -8.20 -4.55
CA GLY A 53 -7.42 -7.21 -4.62
C GLY A 53 -7.69 -6.49 -3.28
N CYS A 54 -7.62 -7.18 -2.13
CA CYS A 54 -7.77 -6.54 -0.83
C CYS A 54 -6.65 -5.53 -0.56
N HIS A 55 -5.41 -5.84 -0.96
CA HIS A 55 -4.33 -4.86 -0.86
C HIS A 55 -4.48 -3.69 -1.83
N ILE A 56 -5.13 -3.87 -2.99
CA ILE A 56 -5.51 -2.72 -3.84
C ILE A 56 -6.44 -1.79 -3.06
N ILE A 57 -7.50 -2.33 -2.45
CA ILE A 57 -8.45 -1.53 -1.66
C ILE A 57 -7.71 -0.76 -0.56
N LEU A 58 -6.86 -1.45 0.21
CA LEU A 58 -6.07 -0.81 1.27
C LEU A 58 -5.04 0.20 0.75
N SER A 59 -4.61 0.08 -0.51
CA SER A 59 -3.69 1.06 -1.10
C SER A 59 -4.36 2.40 -1.43
N THR A 60 -5.69 2.46 -1.38
CA THR A 60 -6.45 3.72 -1.55
C THR A 60 -6.48 4.57 -0.27
N SER A 61 -6.12 3.97 0.88
CA SER A 61 -5.97 4.63 2.18
C SER A 61 -4.78 5.58 2.22
N SER A 62 -4.84 6.66 3.00
CA SER A 62 -3.70 7.56 3.20
C SER A 62 -2.57 6.93 4.02
N ASP A 63 -2.91 6.04 4.95
CA ASP A 63 -2.01 5.76 6.06
C ASP A 63 -0.93 4.72 5.72
N ASN A 64 -1.15 3.90 4.68
CA ASN A 64 -0.20 2.87 4.25
C ASN A 64 -0.29 2.54 2.74
N SER A 65 -0.67 3.52 1.90
CA SER A 65 -0.88 3.32 0.45
C SER A 65 0.30 2.64 -0.23
N PHE A 66 1.52 3.12 0.06
CA PHE A 66 2.74 2.63 -0.55
C PHE A 66 3.03 1.15 -0.20
N GLU A 67 2.97 0.79 1.08
CA GLU A 67 3.24 -0.60 1.52
C GLU A 67 2.23 -1.58 0.92
N HIS A 68 0.95 -1.19 0.89
CA HIS A 68 -0.09 -1.99 0.26
C HIS A 68 0.05 -2.08 -1.26
N GLY A 69 0.50 -1.02 -1.93
CA GLY A 69 0.85 -1.03 -3.35
C GLY A 69 1.94 -2.06 -3.68
N ILE A 70 3.02 -2.09 -2.89
CA ILE A 70 4.11 -3.07 -3.05
C ILE A 70 3.60 -4.50 -2.83
N LYS A 71 2.85 -4.75 -1.74
CA LYS A 71 2.26 -6.07 -1.47
C LYS A 71 1.35 -6.54 -2.61
N THR A 72 0.61 -5.62 -3.24
CA THR A 72 -0.24 -5.92 -4.38
C THR A 72 0.58 -6.40 -5.57
N LEU A 73 1.65 -5.67 -5.94
CA LEU A 73 2.52 -6.04 -7.06
C LEU A 73 3.18 -7.40 -6.85
N CYS A 74 3.74 -7.66 -5.66
CA CYS A 74 4.33 -8.97 -5.34
C CYS A 74 3.32 -10.10 -5.55
N ARG A 75 2.09 -9.94 -5.05
CA ARG A 75 1.06 -10.98 -5.18
C ARG A 75 0.62 -11.21 -6.62
N TYR A 76 0.48 -10.16 -7.44
CA TYR A 76 0.13 -10.35 -8.85
C TYR A 76 1.27 -11.00 -9.62
N ASN A 77 2.52 -10.67 -9.33
CA ASN A 77 3.68 -11.37 -9.89
C ASN A 77 3.66 -12.86 -9.53
N ASP A 78 3.43 -13.20 -8.26
CA ASP A 78 3.32 -14.60 -7.79
C ASP A 78 2.18 -15.37 -8.49
N ILE A 79 1.10 -14.69 -8.88
CA ILE A 79 -0.01 -15.29 -9.60
C ILE A 79 0.35 -15.44 -11.09
N TRP A 80 1.00 -14.44 -11.68
CA TRP A 80 1.40 -14.41 -13.09
C TRP A 80 2.41 -15.51 -13.44
N GLU A 81 3.32 -15.83 -12.52
CA GLU A 81 4.31 -16.90 -12.70
C GLU A 81 3.69 -18.31 -12.76
N ARG A 82 2.38 -18.45 -12.53
CA ARG A 82 1.69 -19.74 -12.63
C ARG A 82 1.45 -20.14 -14.09
N THR A 83 1.75 -21.39 -14.40
CA THR A 83 1.60 -21.97 -15.75
C THR A 83 0.17 -22.43 -16.08
N ASP A 84 -0.75 -22.38 -15.12
CA ASP A 84 -2.10 -22.94 -15.23
C ASP A 84 -3.22 -21.90 -15.41
N LEU A 85 -2.89 -20.67 -15.79
CA LEU A 85 -3.88 -19.62 -16.04
C LEU A 85 -4.54 -19.76 -17.40
N THR A 86 -5.87 -19.61 -17.43
CA THR A 86 -6.57 -19.38 -18.70
C THR A 86 -6.26 -17.98 -19.23
N GLU A 87 -6.42 -17.76 -20.54
CA GLU A 87 -6.20 -16.43 -21.17
C GLU A 87 -7.07 -15.34 -20.53
N ALA A 88 -8.32 -15.66 -20.21
CA ALA A 88 -9.23 -14.74 -19.54
C ALA A 88 -8.74 -14.36 -18.14
N GLU A 89 -8.30 -15.34 -17.34
CA GLU A 89 -7.71 -15.08 -16.02
C GLU A 89 -6.42 -14.27 -16.13
N GLY A 90 -5.56 -14.60 -17.10
CA GLY A 90 -4.34 -13.85 -17.38
C GLY A 90 -4.64 -12.38 -17.67
N ASN A 91 -5.61 -12.08 -18.53
CA ASN A 91 -6.01 -10.71 -18.83
C ASN A 91 -6.55 -9.96 -17.60
N ASP A 92 -7.34 -10.62 -16.75
CA ASP A 92 -7.84 -10.01 -15.51
C ASP A 92 -6.73 -9.75 -14.49
N ILE A 93 -5.76 -10.66 -14.37
CA ILE A 93 -4.56 -10.51 -13.54
C ILE A 93 -3.70 -9.36 -14.04
N PHE A 94 -3.46 -9.29 -15.35
CA PHE A 94 -2.68 -8.23 -15.99
C PHE A 94 -3.32 -6.86 -15.76
N ARG A 95 -4.64 -6.74 -15.92
CA ARG A 95 -5.38 -5.51 -15.61
C ARG A 95 -5.16 -5.11 -14.15
N GLY A 96 -5.35 -6.03 -13.21
CA GLY A 96 -5.11 -5.77 -11.78
C GLY A 96 -3.67 -5.35 -11.45
N PHE A 97 -2.69 -5.91 -12.16
CA PHE A 97 -1.28 -5.51 -12.03
C PHE A 97 -1.04 -4.08 -12.53
N CYS A 98 -1.60 -3.70 -13.68
CA CYS A 98 -1.52 -2.33 -14.19
C CYS A 98 -2.16 -1.31 -13.25
N ASP A 99 -3.33 -1.65 -12.68
CA ASP A 99 -4.02 -0.80 -11.70
C ASP A 99 -3.15 -0.60 -10.45
N ALA A 100 -2.52 -1.68 -9.97
CA ALA A 100 -1.62 -1.63 -8.83
C ALA A 100 -0.37 -0.76 -9.08
N MET A 101 0.24 -0.85 -10.27
CA MET A 101 1.36 0.02 -10.64
C MET A 101 0.94 1.49 -10.64
N THR A 102 -0.22 1.79 -11.24
CA THR A 102 -0.76 3.15 -11.29
C THR A 102 -1.00 3.72 -9.89
N LEU A 103 -1.57 2.93 -8.99
CA LEU A 103 -1.79 3.32 -7.59
C LEU A 103 -0.48 3.53 -6.84
N LEU A 104 0.52 2.66 -7.04
CA LEU A 104 1.82 2.80 -6.40
C LEU A 104 2.56 4.06 -6.85
N ASP A 105 2.53 4.37 -8.14
CA ASP A 105 3.16 5.59 -8.67
C ASP A 105 2.47 6.84 -8.14
N LYS A 106 1.13 6.82 -8.01
CA LYS A 106 0.40 7.90 -7.34
C LYS A 106 0.81 8.05 -5.87
N ALA A 107 0.87 6.95 -5.12
CA ALA A 107 1.30 6.96 -3.72
C ALA A 107 2.73 7.50 -3.55
N ARG A 108 3.65 7.17 -4.46
CA ARG A 108 5.01 7.72 -4.50
C ARG A 108 5.01 9.24 -4.72
N GLN A 109 4.20 9.73 -5.65
CA GLN A 109 4.08 11.17 -5.92
C GLN A 109 3.50 11.93 -4.73
N ASP A 110 2.48 11.35 -4.06
CA ASP A 110 1.87 11.94 -2.87
C ASP A 110 2.87 12.00 -1.71
N GLN A 111 3.64 10.93 -1.48
CA GLN A 111 4.70 10.91 -0.47
C GLN A 111 5.78 11.96 -0.76
N ALA A 112 6.28 12.04 -2.00
CA ALA A 112 7.28 13.02 -2.39
C ALA A 112 6.79 14.47 -2.23
N SER A 113 5.51 14.72 -2.52
CA SER A 113 4.88 16.03 -2.35
C SER A 113 4.77 16.42 -0.88
N ASN A 114 4.41 15.47 -0.01
CA ASN A 114 4.33 15.67 1.43
C ASN A 114 5.71 15.95 2.05
N ASP A 115 6.74 15.22 1.62
CA ASP A 115 8.12 15.43 2.09
C ASP A 115 8.65 16.82 1.72
N GLN A 116 8.34 17.31 0.51
CA GLN A 116 8.69 18.66 0.09
C GLN A 116 7.98 19.74 0.91
N GLN A 117 6.68 19.56 1.20
CA GLN A 117 5.94 20.49 2.06
C GLN A 117 6.45 20.48 3.50
N GLY A 118 6.85 19.32 4.03
CA GLY A 118 7.46 19.19 5.35
C GLY A 118 8.76 19.98 5.46
N LYS A 119 9.65 19.84 4.46
CA LYS A 119 10.91 20.61 4.39
C LYS A 119 10.67 22.12 4.31
N ALA A 120 9.75 22.57 3.44
CA ALA A 120 9.44 23.99 3.31
C ALA A 120 8.87 24.61 4.61
N LYS A 121 8.07 23.86 5.37
CA LYS A 121 7.57 24.30 6.69
C LYS A 121 8.66 24.32 7.75
N SER A 122 9.56 23.33 7.75
CA SER A 122 10.72 23.28 8.65
C SER A 122 11.68 24.46 8.42
N ASP A 123 12.01 24.75 7.16
CA ASP A 123 12.90 25.86 6.80
C ASP A 123 12.29 27.22 7.14
N ARG A 124 10.96 27.36 7.03
CA ARG A 124 10.24 28.58 7.45
C ARG A 124 10.12 28.71 8.97
N GLY A 125 10.07 27.60 9.70
CA GLY A 125 10.09 27.57 11.17
C GLY A 125 11.45 27.92 11.77
N MET A 126 12.54 27.56 11.10
CA MET A 126 13.92 27.96 11.49
C MET A 126 14.22 29.45 11.24
N ALA A 127 13.39 30.15 10.45
CA ALA A 127 13.57 31.56 10.12
C ALA A 127 12.80 32.54 11.04
N MET A 128 12.03 32.05 12.03
CA MET A 128 11.42 32.91 13.04
C MET A 128 12.35 33.07 14.25
N GLU A 129 13.05 34.20 14.24
CA GLU A 129 13.42 35.02 15.39
C GLU A 129 14.19 34.33 16.53
N GLU A 130 15.51 34.54 16.56
CA GLU A 130 16.13 34.90 17.84
C GLU A 130 15.61 36.28 18.23
N PRO A 131 14.76 36.44 19.26
CA PRO A 131 14.68 37.72 19.93
C PRO A 131 16.03 37.91 20.62
N SER A 132 16.85 38.79 20.07
CA SER A 132 18.01 39.36 20.76
C SER A 132 17.51 40.05 22.03
N GLN A 133 17.38 39.28 23.12
CA GLN A 133 17.11 39.79 24.46
C GLN A 133 18.34 40.57 24.91
N SER A 134 18.37 41.85 24.56
CA SER A 134 19.14 42.84 25.28
C SER A 134 18.50 42.98 26.66
N VAL A 135 19.15 42.37 27.65
CA VAL A 135 18.77 42.39 29.06
C VAL A 135 19.08 43.80 29.62
N PRO A 136 18.11 44.55 30.16
CA PRO A 136 18.40 45.61 31.11
C PRO A 136 18.36 45.02 32.52
N GLU A 137 19.49 45.15 33.19
CA GLU A 137 19.77 44.77 34.57
C GLU A 137 18.86 45.48 35.60
N MET A 138 18.34 44.69 36.56
CA MET A 138 17.85 45.01 37.92
C MET A 138 16.91 46.21 38.11
N THR A 139 15.75 46.12 38.77
CA THR A 139 15.52 45.77 40.19
C THR A 139 14.00 45.84 40.42
N GLY A 140 13.42 45.01 41.30
CA GLY A 140 12.04 45.25 41.75
C GLY A 140 11.33 44.02 42.26
N GLU A 141 11.44 43.80 43.55
CA GLU A 141 10.75 42.79 44.34
C GLU A 141 9.23 42.84 44.12
N SER A 142 8.59 41.72 43.79
CA SER A 142 7.16 41.54 44.10
C SER A 142 6.77 40.08 44.25
N GLN A 143 6.14 39.88 45.39
CA GLN A 143 5.73 38.66 46.04
C GLN A 143 4.51 38.01 45.39
N LEU A 144 4.46 36.68 45.52
CA LEU A 144 3.30 35.83 45.81
C LEU A 144 2.12 35.83 44.84
N SER A 145 1.86 34.67 44.22
CA SER A 145 0.73 33.81 44.64
C SER A 145 0.54 32.63 43.68
N SER A 146 0.64 31.42 44.25
CA SER A 146 -0.06 30.19 43.91
C SER A 146 -1.00 30.21 42.69
N GLN A 147 -0.76 29.32 41.74
CA GLN A 147 -1.77 28.32 41.42
C GLN A 147 -1.17 27.05 40.82
N ARG A 148 -1.77 25.97 41.29
CA ARG A 148 -1.42 24.56 41.19
C ARG A 148 -1.92 24.02 39.85
N THR A 149 -1.05 23.42 39.05
CA THR A 149 -1.48 22.60 37.91
C THR A 149 -0.75 21.27 37.96
N VAL A 150 -1.54 20.22 38.17
CA VAL A 150 -1.12 18.82 38.19
C VAL A 150 -0.78 18.44 36.76
N SER A 151 0.49 18.25 36.46
CA SER A 151 0.95 17.71 35.17
C SER A 151 0.91 16.19 35.23
N LEU A 152 0.02 15.60 34.44
CA LEU A 152 -0.06 14.15 34.22
C LEU A 152 1.19 13.73 33.44
N ARG A 153 2.04 12.95 34.12
CA ARG A 153 3.23 12.31 33.57
C ARG A 153 2.77 11.16 32.68
N THR A 154 2.85 11.32 31.37
CA THR A 154 2.78 10.20 30.42
C THR A 154 4.14 9.52 30.41
N GLU A 155 4.21 8.31 30.95
CA GLU A 155 5.37 7.44 30.88
C GLU A 155 5.55 7.01 29.42
N SER A 156 6.58 7.56 28.77
CA SER A 156 7.04 7.11 27.46
C SER A 156 7.91 5.87 27.67
N ASN A 157 7.36 4.70 27.37
CA ASN A 157 8.12 3.46 27.31
C ASN A 157 8.97 3.46 26.05
N GLN A 158 10.24 3.83 26.23
CA GLN A 158 11.32 3.62 25.30
C GLN A 158 11.61 2.11 25.21
N THR A 159 11.09 1.44 24.19
CA THR A 159 11.57 0.11 23.80
C THR A 159 12.71 0.28 22.80
N ASP A 160 13.93 0.20 23.31
CA ASP A 160 15.12 -0.12 22.54
C ASP A 160 14.94 -1.54 21.97
N ASN A 161 14.64 -1.63 20.69
CA ASN A 161 14.83 -2.85 19.91
C ASN A 161 15.83 -2.53 18.80
N SER A 162 17.10 -2.50 19.20
CA SER A 162 18.24 -2.74 18.33
C SER A 162 18.20 -4.20 17.85
N ALA A 163 17.50 -4.41 16.74
CA ALA A 163 17.64 -5.61 15.93
C ALA A 163 18.31 -5.20 14.62
N ASP A 164 19.54 -5.68 14.46
CA ASP A 164 20.34 -5.73 13.24
C ASP A 164 19.46 -5.77 11.97
N ARG A 165 19.40 -4.64 11.28
CA ARG A 165 19.13 -4.64 9.85
C ARG A 165 20.46 -4.52 9.15
N ASP A 166 21.03 -5.68 8.86
CA ASP A 166 21.96 -5.88 7.76
C ASP A 166 21.38 -5.17 6.53
N THR A 167 21.89 -3.97 6.31
CA THR A 167 21.62 -3.17 5.14
C THR A 167 22.40 -3.86 4.02
N ILE A 168 21.74 -4.76 3.31
CA ILE A 168 22.23 -5.26 2.04
C ILE A 168 22.18 -4.07 1.08
N GLY A 169 23.26 -3.30 1.05
CA GLY A 169 23.55 -2.35 -0.01
C GLY A 169 23.75 -3.15 -1.28
N MET A 170 22.66 -3.36 -2.02
CA MET A 170 22.77 -3.71 -3.43
C MET A 170 23.17 -2.43 -4.16
N ASP A 171 24.49 -2.21 -4.26
CA ASP A 171 25.07 -1.38 -5.32
C ASP A 171 24.71 -2.08 -6.65
N LEU A 172 23.53 -1.74 -7.16
CA LEU A 172 23.13 -2.08 -8.51
C LEU A 172 23.76 -1.04 -9.42
N ASP A 173 24.99 -1.33 -9.81
CA ASP A 173 25.67 -0.70 -10.94
C ASP A 173 24.88 -1.02 -12.22
N PHE A 174 23.75 -0.32 -12.42
CA PHE A 174 22.97 -0.39 -13.64
C PHE A 174 23.80 0.24 -14.76
N ASP A 175 24.48 -0.61 -15.52
CA ASP A 175 25.13 -0.23 -16.77
C ASP A 175 24.04 0.18 -17.78
N GLU A 176 23.81 1.49 -17.91
CA GLU A 176 22.82 2.07 -18.84
C GLU A 176 23.08 1.72 -20.32
N ASN A 177 24.17 1.02 -20.65
CA ASN A 177 24.47 0.54 -21.99
C ASN A 177 24.19 -0.96 -22.21
N GLU A 178 23.64 -1.68 -21.23
CA GLU A 178 23.22 -3.05 -21.48
C GLU A 178 21.96 -3.05 -22.37
N PRO A 179 22.00 -3.60 -23.60
CA PRO A 179 20.81 -3.66 -24.43
C PRO A 179 19.75 -4.49 -23.69
N LEU A 180 18.58 -3.88 -23.47
CA LEU A 180 17.41 -4.56 -22.90
C LEU A 180 17.30 -5.94 -23.54
N SER A 181 17.33 -6.99 -22.72
CA SER A 181 17.16 -8.35 -23.21
C SER A 181 15.92 -8.38 -24.08
N ASP A 182 16.04 -8.92 -25.30
CA ASP A 182 14.94 -9.00 -26.27
C ASP A 182 13.74 -9.65 -25.60
N ILE A 183 12.83 -8.82 -25.09
CA ILE A 183 11.53 -9.25 -24.58
C ILE A 183 10.89 -9.92 -25.78
N VAL A 184 10.81 -11.26 -25.70
CA VAL A 184 10.18 -12.11 -26.69
C VAL A 184 8.78 -11.54 -26.90
N ARG A 185 8.59 -10.78 -27.98
CA ARG A 185 7.27 -10.38 -28.46
C ARG A 185 6.58 -11.68 -28.85
N TYR A 186 5.86 -12.28 -27.91
CA TYR A 186 4.89 -13.31 -28.24
C TYR A 186 3.90 -12.68 -29.20
N LYS A 187 4.04 -13.00 -30.49
CA LYS A 187 2.99 -12.80 -31.47
C LYS A 187 1.80 -13.59 -30.95
N ILE A 188 0.83 -12.89 -30.38
CA ILE A 188 -0.52 -13.42 -30.16
C ILE A 188 -1.01 -13.88 -31.53
N GLY A 189 -0.96 -15.19 -31.74
CA GLY A 189 -1.42 -15.82 -32.97
C GLY A 189 -2.90 -15.55 -33.10
N SER A 190 -3.28 -14.75 -34.10
CA SER A 190 -4.65 -14.68 -34.58
C SER A 190 -5.02 -16.05 -35.12
N GLY A 191 -5.70 -16.85 -34.27
CA GLY A 191 -6.35 -18.08 -34.67
C GLY A 191 -7.48 -17.78 -35.65
N LEU A 192 -7.14 -17.64 -36.93
CA LEU A 192 -8.10 -17.71 -38.02
C LEU A 192 -8.70 -19.12 -38.00
N LYS A 193 -9.95 -19.21 -37.56
CA LYS A 193 -10.81 -20.38 -37.75
C LYS A 193 -10.86 -20.67 -39.25
N LYS A 194 -10.38 -21.84 -39.63
CA LYS A 194 -10.54 -22.38 -40.97
C LYS A 194 -11.93 -23.01 -40.98
N ASP A 195 -12.88 -22.33 -41.60
CA ASP A 195 -14.19 -22.89 -41.89
C ASP A 195 -13.99 -24.10 -42.83
N GLU A 196 -14.29 -25.29 -42.31
CA GLU A 196 -14.52 -26.49 -43.11
C GLU A 196 -15.93 -26.38 -43.72
N ASP A 197 -16.02 -25.82 -44.92
CA ASP A 197 -17.19 -26.02 -45.77
C ASP A 197 -17.14 -27.45 -46.34
N GLN A 198 -18.01 -28.29 -45.79
CA GLN A 198 -18.58 -29.42 -46.53
C GLN A 198 -19.54 -28.86 -47.57
N VAL A 199 -19.31 -29.12 -48.86
CA VAL A 199 -20.22 -29.73 -49.86
C VAL A 199 -19.45 -29.95 -51.16
#